data_AF-A0A2M6K9C9-F1
#
_entry.id   AF-A0A2M6K9C9-F1
#
_cell.length_a   1.000
_cell.length_b   1.000
_cell.length_c   1.000
_cell.angle_alpha   90.00
_cell.angle_beta   90.00
_cell.angle_gamma   90.00
#
_symmetry.space_group_name_H-M   'P 1'
#
loop_
_entity.id
_entity.type
_entity.pdbx_description
1 polymer ?
#
loop_
_entity_poly.entity_id
_entity_poly.type
_entity_poly.pdbx_seq_one_letter_code
_entity_poly.pdbx_strand_id
1 'polypeptide(L)'
;MESYIQITKLNDFIFCPMSLYFHALYENFSQTVYHSAPQTVGKIKHENIEEGRYSTRKRYLQNLPVYSEKYNLMGKVDIYDKLEKALIERKFKIKKIYDGQKYQLYAQMYCLEEMGYMVKKLFIHSLADNKRQEIKLPDEAEKKKFEKTIEEIKNFNPLKCQFKINKNKCDNCIYRELCNVAETDVKPARFQGKANFIRSSRARQR
;
A
#
# COMPACT_ATOMS: atom_id res chain seq x y z
N MET A 1 6.69 17.71 9.40
CA MET A 1 6.11 17.52 8.06
C MET A 1 5.37 16.20 8.08
N GLU A 2 4.05 16.22 7.99
CA GLU A 2 3.28 14.97 7.96
C GLU A 2 3.45 14.31 6.58
N SER A 3 4.11 13.15 6.57
CA SER A 3 4.25 12.36 5.35
C SER A 3 2.94 11.62 5.11
N TYR A 4 2.37 11.78 3.92
CA TYR A 4 1.22 10.99 3.50
C TYR A 4 1.61 9.52 3.32
N ILE A 5 0.73 8.61 3.70
CA ILE A 5 0.85 7.17 3.50
C ILE A 5 0.23 6.82 2.15
N GLN A 6 0.97 6.07 1.33
CA GLN A 6 0.43 5.54 0.08
C GLN A 6 -0.65 4.50 0.38
N ILE A 7 -1.80 4.61 -0.29
CA ILE A 7 -2.94 3.71 -0.09
C ILE A 7 -2.55 2.22 -0.27
N THR A 8 -1.65 1.91 -1.21
CA THR A 8 -1.14 0.54 -1.43
C THR A 8 -0.47 -0.06 -0.20
N LYS A 9 0.20 0.76 0.62
CA LYS A 9 0.91 0.32 1.83
C LYS A 9 -0.01 -0.27 2.89
N LEU A 10 -1.32 0.05 2.89
CA LEU A 10 -2.28 -0.56 3.81
C LEU A 10 -2.44 -2.05 3.52
N ASN A 11 -2.52 -2.42 2.25
CA ASN A 11 -2.59 -3.82 1.85
C ASN A 11 -1.30 -4.57 2.23
N ASP A 12 -0.15 -3.95 1.97
CA ASP A 12 1.16 -4.55 2.27
C ASP A 12 1.37 -4.72 3.77
N PHE A 13 1.01 -3.72 4.57
CA PHE A 13 1.11 -3.78 6.02
C PHE A 13 0.25 -4.90 6.63
N ILE A 14 -1.00 -5.05 6.17
CA ILE A 14 -1.89 -6.15 6.61
C ILE A 14 -1.35 -7.51 6.15
N PHE A 15 -0.72 -7.58 4.99
CA PHE A 15 -0.02 -8.78 4.56
C PHE A 15 1.10 -9.11 5.55
N CYS A 16 2.06 -8.20 5.73
CA CYS A 16 3.14 -8.32 6.69
C CYS A 16 3.71 -6.94 7.04
N PRO A 17 3.81 -6.54 8.32
CA PRO A 17 4.38 -5.25 8.70
C PRO A 17 5.82 -5.04 8.19
N MET A 18 6.65 -6.09 8.19
CA MET A 18 8.02 -6.03 7.67
C MET A 18 8.08 -5.80 6.17
N SER A 19 7.03 -6.12 5.41
CA SER A 19 7.01 -5.83 3.98
C SER A 19 7.13 -4.32 3.73
N LEU A 20 6.54 -3.49 4.58
CA LEU A 20 6.65 -2.03 4.48
C LEU A 20 8.10 -1.55 4.60
N TYR A 21 8.88 -2.15 5.51
CA TYR A 21 10.30 -1.86 5.65
C TYR A 21 11.09 -2.24 4.40
N PHE A 22 10.86 -3.44 3.87
CA PHE A 22 11.53 -3.88 2.65
C PHE A 22 11.11 -3.07 1.42
N HIS A 23 9.83 -2.73 1.27
CA HIS A 23 9.37 -1.80 0.24
C HIS A 23 10.11 -0.46 0.34
N ALA A 24 10.27 0.11 1.53
CA ALA A 24 11.02 1.36 1.70
C ALA A 24 12.52 1.24 1.37
N LEU A 25 13.13 0.06 1.53
CA LEU A 25 14.53 -0.19 1.17
C LEU A 25 14.73 -0.43 -0.33
N TYR A 26 13.80 -1.14 -0.98
CA TYR A 26 13.95 -1.65 -2.36
C TYR A 26 13.19 -0.85 -3.41
N GLU A 27 12.12 -0.15 -3.04
CA GLU A 27 11.54 0.85 -3.92
C GLU A 27 12.58 1.97 -4.04
N ASN A 28 13.32 1.94 -5.14
CA ASN A 28 14.04 3.11 -5.63
C ASN A 28 13.05 4.26 -5.58
N PHE A 29 13.34 5.11 -4.62
CA PHE A 29 12.58 6.22 -4.15
C PHE A 29 12.13 7.00 -5.38
N SER A 30 10.88 6.82 -5.84
CA SER A 30 10.27 7.71 -6.85
C SER A 30 9.98 9.04 -6.13
N GLN A 31 11.06 9.69 -5.73
CA GLN A 31 11.13 10.86 -4.85
C GLN A 31 10.34 12.03 -5.41
N THR A 32 10.19 12.06 -6.74
CA THR A 32 9.68 13.19 -7.48
C THR A 32 8.18 13.41 -7.34
N VAL A 33 7.39 12.40 -6.94
CA VAL A 33 5.92 12.58 -6.78
C VAL A 33 5.52 12.88 -5.32
N TYR A 34 6.35 12.48 -4.35
CA TYR A 34 5.90 12.32 -2.95
C TYR A 34 6.65 13.18 -1.91
N HIS A 35 7.88 13.63 -2.16
CA HIS A 35 8.55 14.58 -1.24
C HIS A 35 7.88 15.95 -1.20
N SER A 36 7.06 16.24 -2.20
CA SER A 36 6.28 17.46 -2.31
C SER A 36 4.82 17.22 -1.96
N ALA A 37 4.50 16.40 -0.95
CA ALA A 37 3.12 16.04 -0.64
C ALA A 37 2.17 17.26 -0.50
N PRO A 38 2.56 18.38 0.15
CA PRO A 38 1.75 19.60 0.13
C PRO A 38 1.52 20.17 -1.27
N GLN A 39 2.55 20.20 -2.12
CA GLN A 39 2.46 20.69 -3.50
C GLN A 39 1.63 19.74 -4.39
N THR A 40 1.76 18.43 -4.19
CA THR A 40 1.01 17.39 -4.90
C THR A 40 -0.46 17.45 -4.52
N VAL A 41 -0.78 17.58 -3.23
CA VAL A 41 -2.16 17.78 -2.75
C VAL A 41 -2.72 19.09 -3.29
N GLY A 42 -1.95 20.18 -3.23
CA GLY A 42 -2.36 21.47 -3.82
C GLY A 42 -2.68 21.34 -5.30
N LYS A 43 -1.82 20.67 -6.07
CA LYS A 43 -2.03 20.41 -7.50
C LYS A 43 -3.29 19.57 -7.76
N ILE A 44 -3.48 18.46 -7.04
CA ILE A 44 -4.67 17.61 -7.16
C ILE A 44 -5.94 18.41 -6.82
N LYS A 45 -5.91 19.23 -5.77
CA LYS A 45 -7.03 20.08 -5.38
C LYS A 45 -7.38 21.09 -6.48
N HIS A 46 -6.38 21.74 -7.07
CA HIS A 46 -6.58 22.66 -8.20
C HIS A 46 -7.15 21.95 -9.43
N GLU A 47 -6.57 20.82 -9.84
CA GLU A 47 -7.05 20.01 -10.98
C GLU A 47 -8.52 19.58 -10.79
N ASN A 48 -8.91 19.13 -9.59
CA ASN A 48 -10.30 18.75 -9.31
C ASN A 48 -11.27 19.94 -9.31
N ILE A 49 -10.85 21.12 -8.83
CA ILE A 49 -11.67 22.33 -8.93
C ILE A 49 -11.90 22.71 -10.40
N GLU A 50 -10.89 22.56 -11.26
CA GLU A 50 -11.01 22.80 -12.69
C GLU A 50 -11.94 21.79 -13.36
N GLU A 51 -11.81 20.49 -13.06
CA GLU A 51 -12.73 19.45 -13.57
C GLU A 51 -14.18 19.68 -13.10
N GLY A 52 -14.36 20.13 -11.86
CA GLY A 52 -15.67 20.45 -11.27
C GLY A 52 -16.36 21.68 -11.88
N ARG A 53 -15.61 22.55 -12.58
CA ARG A 53 -16.16 23.74 -13.26
C ARG A 53 -16.44 23.55 -14.76
N TYR A 54 -15.94 22.49 -15.41
CA TYR A 54 -15.93 22.46 -16.88
C TYR A 54 -16.26 21.15 -17.62
N SER A 55 -16.62 20.03 -16.98
CA SER A 55 -16.79 18.77 -17.72
C SER A 55 -18.19 18.14 -17.69
N THR A 56 -18.91 18.28 -18.80
CA THR A 56 -20.09 17.50 -19.20
C THR A 56 -19.77 16.12 -19.78
N ARG A 57 -18.50 15.65 -19.74
CA ARG A 57 -18.06 14.53 -20.61
C ARG A 57 -17.12 13.56 -19.89
N LYS A 58 -17.70 12.47 -19.36
CA LYS A 58 -17.21 11.07 -19.23
C LYS A 58 -17.76 10.44 -17.95
N ARG A 59 -18.56 9.38 -18.12
CA ARG A 59 -19.16 8.59 -17.03
C ARG A 59 -18.11 8.03 -16.06
N TYR A 60 -16.94 7.65 -16.58
CA TYR A 60 -15.87 7.03 -15.81
C TYR A 60 -14.69 7.99 -15.64
N LEU A 61 -14.26 8.17 -14.39
CA LEU A 61 -12.94 8.68 -14.05
C LEU A 61 -11.98 7.49 -13.93
N GLN A 62 -10.77 7.61 -14.46
CA GLN A 62 -9.77 6.55 -14.42
C GLN A 62 -8.43 7.09 -13.97
N ASN A 63 -7.67 6.29 -13.22
CA ASN A 63 -6.35 6.66 -12.67
C ASN A 63 -6.38 8.00 -11.91
N LEU A 64 -7.52 8.34 -11.28
CA LEU A 64 -7.73 9.61 -10.61
C LEU A 64 -6.81 9.69 -9.38
N PRO A 65 -5.91 10.68 -9.28
CA PRO A 65 -5.15 10.90 -8.07
C PRO A 65 -6.08 11.37 -6.95
N VAL A 66 -5.95 10.76 -5.77
CA VAL A 66 -6.80 11.05 -4.61
C VAL A 66 -5.99 11.20 -3.33
N TYR A 67 -6.53 11.97 -2.39
CA TYR A 67 -5.91 12.17 -1.07
C TYR A 67 -6.95 12.34 0.03
N SER A 68 -6.52 12.13 1.27
CA SER A 68 -7.27 12.43 2.49
C SER A 68 -6.33 13.13 3.47
N GLU A 69 -6.64 14.36 3.83
CA GLU A 69 -5.98 15.11 4.89
C GLU A 69 -6.31 14.45 6.24
N LYS A 70 -7.58 14.05 6.45
CA LYS A 70 -8.03 13.42 7.69
C LYS A 70 -7.15 12.21 8.08
N TYR A 71 -6.86 11.34 7.11
CA TYR A 71 -6.11 10.11 7.36
C TYR A 71 -4.62 10.21 6.96
N ASN A 72 -4.20 11.33 6.37
CA ASN A 72 -2.91 11.50 5.69
C ASN A 72 -2.68 10.38 4.65
N LEU A 73 -3.67 10.08 3.82
CA LEU A 73 -3.58 9.05 2.78
C LEU A 73 -3.48 9.68 1.40
N MET A 74 -2.74 9.04 0.50
CA MET A 74 -2.71 9.44 -0.90
C MET A 74 -2.53 8.25 -1.83
N GLY A 75 -3.04 8.36 -3.05
CA GLY A 75 -2.88 7.32 -4.04
C GLY A 75 -3.63 7.61 -5.32
N LYS A 76 -4.05 6.55 -6.00
CA LYS A 76 -4.85 6.63 -7.20
C LYS A 76 -6.04 5.69 -7.10
N VAL A 77 -7.14 6.10 -7.71
CA VAL A 77 -8.31 5.27 -7.96
C VAL A 77 -8.23 4.74 -9.39
N ASP A 78 -8.42 3.44 -9.53
CA ASP A 78 -8.46 2.77 -10.83
C ASP A 78 -9.60 3.28 -11.71
N ILE A 79 -10.84 3.12 -11.23
CA ILE A 79 -12.05 3.55 -11.93
C ILE A 79 -13.08 4.05 -10.91
N TYR A 80 -13.68 5.20 -11.19
CA TYR A 80 -14.87 5.70 -10.50
C TYR A 80 -15.99 6.00 -11.51
N ASP A 81 -17.14 5.34 -11.37
CA ASP A 81 -18.35 5.57 -12.17
C ASP A 81 -19.17 6.69 -11.54
N LYS A 82 -19.20 7.87 -12.18
CA LYS A 82 -19.93 9.05 -11.72
C LYS A 82 -21.44 8.84 -11.66
N LEU A 83 -21.99 8.04 -12.58
CA LEU A 83 -23.43 7.81 -12.68
C LEU A 83 -23.90 6.89 -11.55
N GLU A 84 -23.24 5.73 -11.43
CA GLU A 84 -23.55 4.73 -10.40
C GLU A 84 -22.99 5.07 -9.02
N LYS A 85 -22.12 6.09 -8.95
CA LYS A 85 -21.36 6.45 -7.74
C LYS A 85 -20.58 5.24 -7.21
N ALA A 86 -19.94 4.53 -8.13
CA ALA A 86 -19.30 3.25 -7.85
C ALA A 86 -17.78 3.34 -7.99
N LEU A 87 -17.07 3.00 -6.91
CA LEU A 87 -15.61 2.85 -6.91
C LEU A 87 -15.25 1.42 -7.28
N ILE A 88 -14.35 1.25 -8.25
CA ILE A 88 -13.93 -0.06 -8.78
C ILE A 88 -12.40 -0.13 -8.76
N GLU A 89 -11.86 -0.96 -7.86
CA GLU A 89 -10.43 -1.34 -7.84
C GLU A 89 -10.23 -2.56 -8.74
N ARG A 90 -9.23 -2.53 -9.62
CA ARG A 90 -8.91 -3.66 -10.51
C ARG A 90 -7.71 -4.41 -9.96
N LYS A 91 -7.81 -5.73 -9.93
CA LYS A 91 -6.66 -6.61 -9.67
C LYS A 91 -6.56 -7.63 -10.80
N PHE A 92 -5.34 -8.09 -11.09
CA PHE A 92 -5.14 -9.07 -12.15
C PHE A 92 -5.92 -10.37 -11.88
N LYS A 93 -5.78 -10.96 -10.69
CA LYS A 93 -6.48 -12.18 -10.29
C LYS A 93 -6.81 -12.19 -8.81
N ILE A 94 -8.06 -12.51 -8.45
CA ILE A 94 -8.53 -12.62 -7.06
C ILE A 94 -9.23 -13.94 -6.84
N LYS A 95 -8.64 -14.79 -5.99
CA LYS A 95 -9.30 -16.02 -5.50
C LYS A 95 -10.15 -15.75 -4.26
N LYS A 96 -9.65 -14.91 -3.36
CA LYS A 96 -10.26 -14.56 -2.08
C LYS A 96 -9.93 -13.10 -1.77
N ILE A 97 -10.89 -12.37 -1.21
CA ILE A 97 -10.69 -11.01 -0.74
C ILE A 97 -10.21 -11.05 0.70
N TYR A 98 -9.15 -10.31 0.96
CA TYR A 98 -8.56 -10.14 2.30
C TYR A 98 -8.74 -8.70 2.78
N ASP A 99 -8.61 -8.48 4.09
CA ASP A 99 -8.77 -7.17 4.70
C ASP A 99 -7.82 -6.12 4.12
N GLY A 100 -6.62 -6.51 3.69
CA GLY A 100 -5.67 -5.61 3.02
C GLY A 100 -6.25 -4.96 1.76
N GLN A 101 -6.87 -5.78 0.89
CA GLN A 101 -7.52 -5.30 -0.33
C GLN A 101 -8.76 -4.49 -0.02
N LYS A 102 -9.52 -4.89 0.99
CA LYS A 102 -10.71 -4.19 1.48
C LYS A 102 -10.37 -2.80 2.03
N TYR A 103 -9.33 -2.69 2.84
CA TYR A 103 -8.91 -1.43 3.44
C TYR A 103 -8.23 -0.52 2.44
N GLN A 104 -7.52 -1.07 1.45
CA GLN A 104 -7.05 -0.30 0.30
C GLN A 104 -8.24 0.38 -0.43
N LEU A 105 -9.33 -0.37 -0.64
CA LEU A 105 -10.55 0.15 -1.27
C LEU A 105 -11.27 1.18 -0.39
N TYR A 106 -11.31 0.96 0.93
CA TYR A 106 -11.86 1.95 1.89
C TYR A 106 -11.04 3.23 1.92
N ALA A 107 -9.71 3.14 1.86
CA ALA A 107 -8.85 4.32 1.78
C ALA A 107 -9.14 5.15 0.52
N GLN A 108 -9.29 4.51 -0.64
CA GLN A 108 -9.71 5.18 -1.87
C GLN A 108 -11.08 5.84 -1.72
N MET A 109 -12.05 5.14 -1.10
CA MET A 109 -13.38 5.66 -0.83
C MET A 109 -13.33 6.93 0.04
N TYR A 110 -12.64 6.89 1.18
CA TYR A 110 -12.55 8.05 2.07
C TYR A 110 -11.83 9.24 1.41
N CYS A 111 -10.80 8.98 0.60
CA CYS A 111 -10.16 10.05 -0.18
C CYS A 111 -11.14 10.68 -1.18
N LEU A 112 -11.92 9.87 -1.91
CA LEU A 112 -12.95 10.36 -2.82
C LEU A 112 -14.02 11.19 -2.10
N GLU A 113 -14.52 10.70 -0.96
CA GLU A 113 -15.53 11.40 -0.16
C GLU A 113 -15.03 12.74 0.37
N GLU A 114 -13.79 12.80 0.86
CA GLU A 114 -13.16 14.04 1.33
C GLU A 114 -12.95 15.05 0.19
N MET A 115 -12.71 14.56 -1.02
CA MET A 115 -12.62 15.37 -2.23
C MET A 115 -13.99 15.77 -2.82
N GLY A 116 -15.11 15.36 -2.20
CA GLY A 116 -16.47 15.73 -2.60
C GLY A 116 -17.16 14.75 -3.55
N TYR A 117 -16.56 13.58 -3.84
CA TYR A 117 -17.17 12.52 -4.63
C TYR A 117 -17.99 11.59 -3.73
N MET A 118 -19.29 11.46 -4.02
CA MET A 118 -20.16 10.53 -3.28
C MET A 118 -19.92 9.09 -3.73
N VAL A 119 -19.58 8.18 -2.82
CA VAL A 119 -19.43 6.75 -3.12
C VAL A 119 -20.60 5.96 -2.53
N LYS A 120 -21.33 5.23 -3.37
CA LYS A 120 -22.48 4.39 -2.98
C LYS A 120 -22.19 2.89 -3.07
N LYS A 121 -21.30 2.49 -3.98
CA LYS A 121 -20.98 1.08 -4.25
C LYS A 121 -19.47 0.90 -4.33
N LEU A 122 -18.98 -0.21 -3.79
CA LEU A 122 -17.57 -0.58 -3.83
C LEU A 122 -17.41 -1.91 -4.55
N PHE A 123 -16.44 -1.98 -5.45
CA PHE A 123 -16.18 -3.19 -6.22
C PHE A 123 -14.69 -3.49 -6.29
N ILE A 124 -14.38 -4.78 -6.26
CA ILE A 124 -13.10 -5.29 -6.73
C ILE A 124 -13.33 -6.13 -7.99
N HIS A 125 -12.65 -5.79 -9.07
CA HIS A 125 -12.76 -6.46 -10.36
C HIS A 125 -11.49 -7.27 -10.63
N SER A 126 -11.65 -8.59 -10.73
CA SER A 126 -10.61 -9.52 -11.17
C SER A 126 -10.56 -9.58 -12.69
N LEU A 127 -9.44 -9.17 -13.30
CA LEU A 127 -9.31 -9.05 -14.75
C LEU A 127 -9.17 -10.39 -15.46
N ALA A 128 -8.41 -11.33 -14.88
CA ALA A 128 -8.12 -12.64 -15.48
C ALA A 128 -9.38 -13.48 -15.72
N ASP A 129 -10.37 -13.34 -14.85
CA ASP A 129 -11.65 -14.06 -14.84
C ASP A 129 -12.84 -13.14 -15.11
N ASN A 130 -12.57 -11.87 -15.44
CA ASN A 130 -13.54 -10.81 -15.70
C ASN A 130 -14.70 -10.75 -14.68
N LYS A 131 -14.40 -11.02 -13.41
CA LYS A 131 -15.39 -11.15 -12.35
C LYS A 131 -15.36 -9.93 -11.43
N ARG A 132 -16.53 -9.33 -11.20
CA ARG A 132 -16.71 -8.23 -10.25
C ARG A 132 -17.31 -8.76 -8.95
N GLN A 133 -16.70 -8.37 -7.83
CA GLN A 133 -17.18 -8.68 -6.49
C GLN A 133 -17.53 -7.39 -5.78
N GLU A 134 -18.75 -7.31 -5.25
CA GLU A 134 -19.21 -6.16 -4.46
C GLU A 134 -18.69 -6.24 -3.03
N ILE A 135 -18.24 -5.09 -2.52
CA ILE A 135 -17.80 -4.92 -1.14
C ILE A 135 -18.79 -4.01 -0.45
N LYS A 136 -19.22 -4.40 0.75
CA LYS A 136 -20.09 -3.56 1.57
C LYS A 136 -19.33 -2.31 1.99
N LEU A 137 -20.03 -1.19 2.09
CA LEU A 137 -19.50 0.02 2.73
C LEU A 137 -19.11 -0.31 4.19
N PRO A 138 -18.07 0.35 4.74
CA PRO A 138 -17.65 0.13 6.12
C PRO A 138 -18.74 0.55 7.09
N ASP A 139 -19.05 -0.32 8.05
CA ASP A 139 -19.77 0.07 9.25
C ASP A 139 -18.81 0.72 10.27
N GLU A 140 -19.33 1.17 11.41
CA GLU A 140 -18.51 1.80 12.45
C GLU A 140 -17.45 0.84 13.04
N ALA A 141 -17.68 -0.47 13.04
CA ALA A 141 -16.71 -1.42 13.56
C ALA A 141 -15.53 -1.59 12.58
N GLU A 142 -15.82 -1.71 11.29
CA GLU A 142 -14.83 -1.78 10.22
C GLU A 142 -14.04 -0.48 10.09
N LYS A 143 -14.70 0.66 10.21
CA LYS A 143 -14.05 1.97 10.26
C LYS A 143 -13.06 2.07 11.42
N LYS A 144 -13.43 1.64 12.62
CA LYS A 144 -12.50 1.61 13.78
C LYS A 144 -11.27 0.73 13.51
N LYS A 145 -11.45 -0.45 12.90
CA LYS A 145 -10.31 -1.33 12.54
C LYS A 145 -9.42 -0.69 11.48
N PHE A 146 -10.01 -0.03 10.49
CA PHE A 146 -9.30 0.71 9.46
C PHE A 146 -8.45 1.84 10.05
N GLU A 147 -9.05 2.67 10.91
CA GLU A 147 -8.38 3.78 11.60
C GLU A 147 -7.23 3.26 12.47
N LYS A 148 -7.47 2.19 13.24
CA LYS A 148 -6.43 1.52 14.01
C LYS A 148 -5.27 1.03 13.13
N THR A 149 -5.57 0.46 11.96
CA THR A 149 -4.52 0.00 11.02
C THR A 149 -3.65 1.17 10.55
N ILE A 150 -4.25 2.32 10.28
CA ILE A 150 -3.51 3.53 9.91
C ILE A 150 -2.60 4.00 11.05
N GLU A 151 -3.10 4.00 12.28
CA GLU A 151 -2.30 4.34 13.46
C GLU A 151 -1.13 3.36 13.66
N GLU A 152 -1.36 2.06 13.46
CA GLU A 152 -0.31 1.04 13.52
C GLU A 152 0.76 1.26 12.43
N ILE A 153 0.36 1.66 11.22
CA ILE A 153 1.30 2.02 10.14
C ILE A 153 2.11 3.27 10.51
N LYS A 154 1.46 4.33 11.02
CA LYS A 154 2.12 5.59 11.41
C LYS A 154 3.16 5.38 12.50
N ASN A 155 2.87 4.48 13.44
CA ASN A 155 3.75 4.17 14.58
C ASN A 155 4.64 2.95 14.35
N PHE A 156 4.66 2.40 13.13
CA PHE A 156 5.42 1.20 12.82
C PHE A 156 6.92 1.43 13.00
N ASN A 157 7.56 0.58 13.80
CA ASN A 157 9.01 0.57 13.98
C ASN A 157 9.56 -0.84 13.68
N PRO A 158 10.35 -1.02 12.62
CA PRO A 158 10.84 -2.34 12.22
C PRO A 158 11.79 -2.97 13.25
N LEU A 159 12.51 -2.17 14.06
CA LEU A 159 13.44 -2.67 15.08
C LEU A 159 12.73 -3.16 16.34
N LYS A 160 11.50 -2.68 16.59
CA LYS A 160 10.68 -3.07 17.75
C LYS A 160 9.50 -3.94 17.34
N CYS A 161 9.41 -4.32 16.06
CA CYS A 161 8.25 -5.03 15.54
C CYS A 161 8.25 -6.47 16.06
N GLN A 162 7.25 -6.79 16.87
CA GLN A 162 6.92 -8.15 17.26
C GLN A 162 5.56 -8.48 16.66
N PHE A 163 5.52 -9.37 15.68
CA PHE A 163 4.27 -9.82 15.07
C PHE A 163 4.29 -11.33 14.90
N LYS A 164 3.10 -11.93 14.91
CA LYS A 164 2.96 -13.36 14.72
C LYS A 164 3.30 -13.74 13.29
N ILE A 165 4.34 -14.55 13.12
CA ILE A 165 4.74 -15.07 11.82
C ILE A 165 3.68 -16.02 11.31
N ASN A 166 3.32 -15.87 10.04
CA ASN A 166 2.43 -16.78 9.34
C ASN A 166 3.21 -17.43 8.19
N LYS A 167 3.55 -18.71 8.35
CA LYS A 167 4.34 -19.47 7.36
C LYS A 167 3.77 -19.38 5.96
N ASN A 168 2.44 -19.56 5.81
CA ASN A 168 1.79 -19.46 4.51
C ASN A 168 1.95 -18.08 3.86
N LYS A 169 1.97 -17.00 4.64
CA LYS A 169 2.26 -15.66 4.10
C LYS A 169 3.74 -15.52 3.73
N CYS A 170 4.64 -15.99 4.58
CA CYS A 170 6.09 -15.95 4.33
C CYS A 170 6.47 -16.75 3.08
N ASP A 171 5.84 -17.90 2.83
CA ASP A 171 6.09 -18.71 1.63
C ASP A 171 5.70 -18.00 0.33
N ASN A 172 4.75 -17.06 0.41
CA ASN A 172 4.29 -16.25 -0.73
C ASN A 172 4.87 -14.81 -0.69
N CYS A 173 5.82 -14.53 0.20
CA CYS A 173 6.41 -13.20 0.37
C CYS A 173 7.59 -13.02 -0.59
N ILE A 174 7.58 -11.94 -1.38
CA ILE A 174 8.67 -11.60 -2.30
C ILE A 174 10.00 -11.29 -1.58
N TYR A 175 9.95 -10.93 -0.30
CA TYR A 175 11.13 -10.61 0.52
C TYR A 175 11.59 -11.79 1.40
N ARG A 176 11.07 -13.00 1.19
CA ARG A 176 11.36 -14.17 2.02
C ARG A 176 12.87 -14.38 2.23
N GLU A 177 13.63 -14.41 1.15
CA GLU A 177 15.08 -14.66 1.15
C GLU A 177 15.89 -13.57 1.88
N LEU A 178 15.27 -12.41 2.14
CA LEU A 178 15.91 -11.26 2.78
C LEU A 178 15.42 -11.05 4.21
N CYS A 179 14.39 -11.79 4.63
CA CYS A 179 13.68 -11.58 5.88
C CYS A 179 14.12 -12.59 6.94
N ASN A 180 15.05 -12.17 7.80
CA ASN A 180 15.53 -12.99 8.93
C ASN A 180 14.44 -13.31 9.96
N VAL A 181 13.30 -12.62 9.92
CA VAL A 181 12.14 -12.91 10.78
C VAL A 181 11.45 -14.21 10.35
N ALA A 182 11.61 -14.65 9.10
CA ALA A 182 11.03 -15.91 8.62
C ALA A 182 11.72 -17.16 9.22
N GLU A 183 12.92 -17.01 9.79
CA GLU A 183 13.76 -18.12 10.27
C GLU A 183 13.63 -18.42 11.77
N THR A 184 12.88 -17.62 12.54
CA THR A 184 12.87 -17.73 14.02
C THR A 184 12.08 -18.91 14.60
N ASP A 185 11.58 -19.82 13.75
CA ASP A 185 11.14 -21.17 14.15
C ASP A 185 12.27 -22.22 14.07
N VAL A 186 13.49 -21.84 13.65
CA VAL A 186 14.66 -22.71 13.66
C VAL A 186 15.62 -22.24 14.75
N LYS A 187 15.96 -23.15 15.67
CA LYS A 187 16.98 -22.94 16.71
C LYS A 187 18.20 -22.22 16.12
N PRO A 188 18.79 -21.24 16.81
CA PRO A 188 19.88 -20.44 16.27
C PRO A 188 21.02 -21.37 15.83
N ALA A 189 21.28 -21.41 14.52
CA ALA A 189 22.45 -22.07 13.98
C ALA A 189 23.68 -21.31 14.51
N ARG A 190 24.50 -22.01 15.30
CA ARG A 190 25.79 -21.52 15.77
C ARG A 190 26.62 -21.10 14.55
N PHE A 191 26.82 -19.80 14.38
CA PHE A 191 27.82 -19.26 13.47
C PHE A 191 29.22 -19.67 13.97
N GLN A 192 29.75 -20.79 13.49
CA GLN A 192 31.18 -21.06 13.58
C GLN A 192 31.86 -20.35 12.41
N GLY A 193 32.42 -19.17 12.69
CA GLY A 193 33.25 -18.45 11.74
C GLY A 193 34.49 -19.26 11.38
N LYS A 194 34.58 -19.74 10.14
CA LYS A 194 35.87 -20.07 9.52
C LYS A 194 36.36 -18.84 8.79
N ALA A 195 37.24 -18.09 9.44
CA ALA A 195 38.07 -17.11 8.79
C ALA A 195 39.08 -17.85 7.90
N ASN A 196 38.93 -17.75 6.58
CA ASN A 196 40.01 -18.01 5.63
C ASN A 196 40.17 -16.77 4.77
N PHE A 197 41.01 -15.84 5.25
CA PHE A 197 41.42 -14.67 4.51
C PHE A 197 42.50 -15.07 3.51
N ILE A 198 42.23 -14.74 2.26
CA ILE A 198 43.06 -14.88 1.07
C ILE A 198 44.37 -14.09 1.29
N ARG A 199 45.53 -14.76 1.30
CA ARG A 199 46.82 -14.08 1.13
C ARG A 199 47.04 -13.85 -0.36
N SER A 200 46.85 -12.60 -0.77
CA SER A 200 47.17 -12.08 -2.08
C SER A 200 48.68 -12.11 -2.33
N SER A 201 49.02 -12.63 -3.49
CA SER A 201 50.28 -12.41 -4.19
C SER A 201 50.52 -10.92 -4.43
N ARG A 202 51.65 -10.40 -3.93
CA ARG A 202 52.29 -9.22 -4.51
C ARG A 202 53.77 -9.49 -4.75
N ALA A 203 54.17 -9.04 -5.92
CA ALA A 203 55.41 -9.33 -6.60
C ALA A 203 56.62 -8.63 -5.99
N ARG A 204 57.77 -9.27 -6.21
CA ARG A 204 59.09 -8.72 -6.56
C ARG A 204 59.27 -7.22 -6.35
N GLN A 205 60.19 -6.88 -5.46
CA GLN A 205 61.24 -5.90 -5.74
C GLN A 205 62.55 -6.35 -5.07
N ARG A 206 63.60 -6.28 -5.89
CA ARG A 206 65.02 -6.59 -5.66
C ARG A 206 65.44 -8.04 -5.83
#